data_AF-A0A8S2SNF3-F1
#
_entry.id   AF-A0A8S2SNF3-F1
#
_cell.length_a   1.000
_cell.length_b   1.000
_cell.length_c   1.000
_cell.angle_alpha   90.00
_cell.angle_beta   90.00
_cell.angle_gamma   90.00
#
_symmetry.space_group_name_H-M   'P 1'
#
loop_
_entity.id
_entity.type
_entity.pdbx_description
1 polymer ?
#
loop_
_entity_poly.entity_id
_entity_poly.type
_entity_poly.pdbx_seq_one_letter_code
_entity_poly.pdbx_strand_id
1 'polypeptide(L)'
;RGEEATQIGSAAALDSGDLVYAQYREAGILLYRGYKLHQFIDQCMGNARGSCKGIQMPIHYGSKDLNYVTISSTVATQMPQA
;
A
#
# COMPACT_ATOMS: atom_id res chain seq x y z
N ARG A 1 -14.93 -0.29 0.45
CA ARG A 1 -15.81 0.90 0.66
C ARG A 1 -16.35 0.80 2.07
N GLY A 2 -16.43 1.90 2.79
CA GLY A 2 -16.79 1.93 4.22
C GLY A 2 -15.60 1.75 5.17
N GLU A 3 -14.38 1.76 4.64
CA GLU A 3 -13.12 1.52 5.36
C GLU A 3 -12.16 2.71 5.21
N GLU A 4 -12.61 3.80 4.58
CA GLU A 4 -11.79 4.96 4.25
C GLU A 4 -11.35 5.70 5.53
N ALA A 5 -12.27 5.82 6.50
CA ALA A 5 -12.01 6.49 7.77
C ALA A 5 -11.01 5.74 8.65
N THR A 6 -11.06 4.41 8.69
CA THR A 6 -10.12 3.60 9.47
C THR A 6 -8.71 3.71 8.89
N GLN A 7 -8.57 3.76 7.57
CA GLN A 7 -7.28 3.89 6.89
C GLN A 7 -6.67 5.28 7.05
N ILE A 8 -7.45 6.33 6.77
CA ILE A 8 -6.96 7.71 6.86
C ILE A 8 -6.73 8.10 8.33
N GLY A 9 -7.65 7.74 9.22
CA GLY A 9 -7.57 8.06 10.64
C GLY A 9 -6.37 7.39 11.32
N SER A 10 -6.13 6.10 11.04
CA SER A 10 -4.95 5.41 11.58
C SER A 10 -3.65 5.95 10.99
N ALA A 11 -3.58 6.21 9.68
CA ALA A 11 -2.41 6.80 9.04
C ALA A 11 -2.05 8.19 9.58
N ALA A 12 -3.05 9.00 9.93
CA ALA A 12 -2.85 10.34 10.50
C ALA A 12 -2.28 10.33 11.93
N ALA A 13 -2.40 9.22 12.64
CA ALA A 13 -1.88 9.06 14.00
C ALA A 13 -0.45 8.49 14.03
N LEU A 14 0.04 7.95 12.91
CA LEU A 14 1.38 7.38 12.79
C LEU A 14 2.39 8.43 12.35
N ASP A 15 3.65 8.25 12.75
CA ASP A 15 4.74 9.03 12.18
C ASP A 15 5.02 8.61 10.74
N SER A 16 5.56 9.52 9.93
CA SER A 16 5.92 9.21 8.53
C SER A 16 7.00 8.13 8.41
N GLY A 17 7.79 7.94 9.48
CA GLY A 17 8.82 6.91 9.57
C GLY A 17 8.29 5.51 9.91
N ASP A 18 7.05 5.40 10.40
CA ASP A 18 6.52 4.13 10.87
C ASP A 18 6.27 3.17 9.71
N LEU A 19 6.76 1.95 9.85
CA LEU A 19 6.60 0.90 8.86
C LEU A 19 5.18 0.32 8.91
N VAL A 20 4.53 0.30 7.75
CA VAL A 20 3.16 -0.22 7.61
C VAL A 20 3.20 -1.58 6.90
N TYR A 21 2.69 -2.58 7.60
CA TYR A 21 2.27 -3.86 7.03
C TYR A 21 0.75 -3.83 6.83
N ALA A 22 0.29 -4.26 5.66
CA ALA A 22 -1.10 -4.18 5.25
C ALA A 22 -1.54 -5.43 4.49
N GLN A 23 -2.84 -5.49 4.19
CA GLN A 23 -3.42 -6.46 3.25
C GLN A 23 -3.85 -5.69 1.98
N TYR A 24 -4.90 -6.11 1.28
CA TYR A 24 -5.29 -5.54 -0.02
C TYR A 24 -6.35 -4.44 0.08
N ARG A 25 -6.72 -3.97 1.29
CA ARG A 25 -7.77 -2.93 1.44
C ARG A 25 -7.20 -1.57 1.83
N GLU A 26 -5.97 -1.48 2.29
CA GLU A 26 -5.42 -0.31 2.99
C GLU A 26 -4.79 0.75 2.06
N ALA A 27 -5.33 0.91 0.85
CA ALA A 27 -4.84 1.90 -0.12
C ALA A 27 -4.97 3.36 0.38
N GLY A 28 -5.92 3.63 1.29
CA GLY A 28 -6.08 4.94 1.91
C GLY A 28 -4.88 5.41 2.73
N ILE A 29 -4.09 4.49 3.29
CA ILE A 29 -2.85 4.82 4.02
C ILE A 29 -1.80 5.39 3.04
N LEU A 30 -1.61 4.73 1.90
CA LEU A 30 -0.72 5.20 0.84
C LEU A 30 -1.18 6.54 0.28
N LEU A 31 -2.49 6.71 0.06
CA LEU A 31 -3.05 7.97 -0.41
C LEU A 31 -2.76 9.11 0.58
N TYR A 32 -2.96 8.88 1.88
CA TYR A 32 -2.66 9.85 2.93
C TYR A 32 -1.17 10.20 3.00
N ARG A 33 -0.29 9.19 2.86
CA ARG A 33 1.18 9.37 2.86
C ARG A 33 1.74 9.99 1.58
N GLY A 34 0.90 10.35 0.60
CA GLY A 34 1.33 11.07 -0.61
C GLY A 34 1.69 10.18 -1.81
N TYR A 35 1.25 8.91 -1.82
CA TYR A 35 1.37 8.06 -3.00
C TYR A 35 0.54 8.64 -4.15
N LYS A 36 1.16 8.81 -5.32
CA LYS A 36 0.54 9.56 -6.42
C LYS A 36 -0.47 8.69 -7.17
N LEU A 37 -1.56 9.29 -7.66
CA LEU A 37 -2.60 8.59 -8.42
C LEU A 37 -2.07 7.81 -9.63
N HIS A 38 -1.09 8.36 -10.36
CA HIS A 38 -0.50 7.64 -11.49
C HIS A 38 0.26 6.39 -11.03
N GLN A 39 0.85 6.37 -9.82
CA GLN A 39 1.56 5.18 -9.32
C GLN A 39 0.59 4.05 -8.98
N PHE A 40 -0.61 4.38 -8.49
CA PHE A 40 -1.69 3.39 -8.33
C PHE A 40 -2.08 2.78 -9.68
N ILE A 41 -2.28 3.62 -10.69
CA ILE A 41 -2.65 3.19 -12.04
C ILE A 41 -1.52 2.36 -12.68
N ASP A 42 -0.27 2.82 -12.57
CA ASP A 42 0.90 2.15 -13.13
C ASP A 42 1.08 0.73 -12.54
N GLN A 43 0.85 0.58 -11.23
CA GLN A 43 0.86 -0.73 -10.57
C GLN A 43 -0.30 -1.63 -11.07
N CYS A 44 -1.52 -1.10 -11.12
CA CYS A 44 -2.69 -1.86 -11.58
C CYS A 44 -2.61 -2.29 -13.04
N MET A 45 -2.01 -1.47 -13.90
CA MET A 45 -1.80 -1.78 -15.31
C MET A 45 -0.58 -2.68 -15.54
N GLY A 46 0.25 -2.90 -14.51
CA GLY A 46 1.47 -3.69 -14.59
C GLY A 46 2.50 -3.11 -15.59
N ASN A 47 2.51 -1.80 -15.78
CA ASN A 47 3.37 -1.17 -16.78
C ASN A 47 4.82 -0.98 -16.27
N ALA A 48 5.71 -0.56 -17.16
CA ALA A 48 7.15 -0.39 -16.86
C ALA A 48 7.45 0.69 -15.79
N ARG A 49 6.51 1.59 -15.50
CA ARG A 49 6.64 2.64 -14.48
C ARG A 49 6.16 2.19 -13.10
N GLY A 50 5.42 1.07 -13.03
CA GLY A 50 4.96 0.51 -11.77
C GLY A 50 6.12 0.00 -10.91
N SER A 51 6.06 0.23 -9.60
CA SER A 51 7.10 -0.17 -8.64
C SER A 51 7.39 -1.68 -8.66
N CYS A 52 6.39 -2.50 -8.96
CA CYS A 52 6.49 -3.96 -9.05
C CYS A 52 6.85 -4.48 -10.45
N LYS A 53 7.10 -3.62 -11.44
CA LYS A 53 7.44 -3.99 -12.83
C LYS A 53 6.46 -5.00 -13.47
N GLY A 54 5.18 -4.95 -13.08
CA GLY A 54 4.15 -5.86 -13.58
C GLY A 54 4.22 -7.31 -13.07
N ILE A 55 5.05 -7.61 -12.05
CA ILE A 55 5.22 -8.98 -11.52
C ILE A 55 4.11 -9.33 -10.51
N GLN A 56 3.51 -8.31 -9.88
CA GLN A 56 2.46 -8.48 -8.88
C GLN A 56 1.07 -8.24 -9.47
N MET A 57 0.06 -8.88 -8.86
CA MET A 57 -1.34 -8.64 -9.22
C MET A 57 -1.75 -7.18 -8.94
N PRO A 58 -2.78 -6.65 -9.63
CA PRO A 58 -3.33 -5.34 -9.31
C PRO A 58 -3.69 -5.22 -7.82
N ILE A 59 -3.57 -4.03 -7.25
CA ILE A 59 -3.86 -3.72 -5.83
C ILE A 59 -2.78 -4.22 -4.85
N HIS A 60 -1.77 -4.96 -5.32
CA HIS A 60 -0.58 -5.26 -4.50
C HIS A 60 0.40 -4.09 -4.49
N TYR A 61 0.00 -3.00 -3.85
CA TYR A 61 0.83 -1.81 -3.73
C TYR A 61 1.98 -2.02 -2.75
N GLY A 62 3.04 -1.24 -2.94
CA GLY A 62 4.24 -1.22 -2.09
C GLY A 62 5.06 0.03 -2.38
N SER A 63 5.64 0.62 -1.35
CA SER A 63 6.48 1.81 -1.48
C SER A 63 7.52 1.87 -0.36
N LYS A 64 8.80 1.74 -0.75
CA LYS A 64 9.91 1.90 0.19
C LYS A 64 10.00 3.34 0.72
N ASP A 65 9.76 4.32 -0.14
CA ASP A 65 9.86 5.75 0.19
C ASP A 65 8.79 6.19 1.19
N LEU A 66 7.64 5.50 1.24
CA LEU A 66 6.53 5.79 2.14
C LEU A 66 6.43 4.80 3.33
N ASN A 67 7.49 4.03 3.57
CA ASN A 67 7.55 2.99 4.62
C ASN A 67 6.32 2.07 4.58
N TYR A 68 5.97 1.57 3.40
CA TYR A 68 4.82 0.69 3.18
C TYR A 68 5.27 -0.60 2.49
N VAL A 69 5.17 -1.71 3.21
CA VAL A 69 5.62 -3.01 2.73
C VAL A 69 4.73 -3.50 1.59
N THR A 70 5.35 -4.08 0.55
CA THR A 70 4.61 -4.62 -0.60
C THR A 70 3.67 -5.72 -0.16
N ILE A 71 2.40 -5.58 -0.51
CA ILE A 71 1.35 -6.54 -0.15
C ILE A 71 1.55 -7.89 -0.87
N SER A 72 1.19 -8.97 -0.19
CA SER A 72 1.06 -10.31 -0.75
C SER A 72 -0.37 -10.85 -0.64
N SER A 73 -0.76 -11.78 -1.53
CA SER A 73 -2.12 -12.37 -1.51
C SER A 73 -2.39 -13.24 -0.29
N THR A 74 -1.36 -13.88 0.26
CA THR A 74 -1.48 -14.82 1.37
C THR A 74 -1.92 -14.07 2.64
N VAL A 75 -3.15 -14.33 3.06
CA VAL A 75 -3.75 -13.66 4.22
C VAL A 75 -2.96 -13.97 5.49
N ALA A 76 -2.84 -12.97 6.36
CA ALA A 76 -2.23 -13.03 7.69
C ALA A 76 -0.71 -13.29 7.72
N THR A 77 -0.06 -13.58 6.59
CA THR A 77 1.40 -13.78 6.55
C THR A 77 2.21 -12.57 7.01
N GLN A 78 1.65 -11.37 6.82
CA GLN A 78 2.22 -10.12 7.29
C GLN A 78 2.16 -9.95 8.81
N MET A 79 1.28 -10.65 9.52
CA MET A 79 1.13 -10.50 10.98
C MET A 79 2.36 -10.93 11.77
N PRO A 80 2.97 -12.12 11.53
CA PRO A 80 4.23 -12.49 12.20
C PRO A 80 5.46 -11.81 11.59
N GLN A 81 5.33 -11.09 10.47
CA GLN A 81 6.43 -10.36 9.83
C GLN A 81 6.61 -8.94 10.39
N ALA A 82 5.53 -8.36 10.91
CA ALA A 82 5.49 -7.06 11.59
C ALA A 82 5.99 -7.18 13.03
#